data_AF-A0A1W6L9J7-F1
#
_entry.id   AF-A0A1W6L9J7-F1
#
_cell.length_a   1.000
_cell.length_b   1.000
_cell.length_c   1.000
_cell.angle_alpha   90.00
_cell.angle_beta   90.00
_cell.angle_gamma   90.00
#
_symmetry.space_group_name_H-M   'P 1'
#
loop_
_entity.id
_entity.type
_entity.pdbx_description
1 polymer ?
#
loop_
_entity_poly.entity_id
_entity_poly.type
_entity_poly.pdbx_seq_one_letter_code
_entity_poly.pdbx_strand_id
1 'polypeptide(L)'
;MNKPSFLALGAVACAALLAGCGSGGDDAVDTTPVATTEFTQSGEWKFVLPASGTSVCYDLEAKAAVADCSGAKWDLKVKSGGMTATLWTNGGTSGTGTGGAFGGPFDHTWAELQAWKNGTTDPTSGAIPATVFLADSAASVFTGKNDIQSAAFEYGVTGASSDHSLYPNFRVFLVTTDSAQASAVGTATSPVYALQVIGYYGSAGTPPSSTGSTSGIVTFRYVDRNGGAPLTATVDARAGWVYYDLKTNTVSSATGTWQIAFNRYNVKLNGGESGTGTVAGFVGKTPAGFYNADGTLVVSKFSATTNVADTLADLTAADIAVPARASAWSKDSLSSALNPAYTGTYPAALDYGWYKYYPTADTTLGVVQHQIKAQPDRAALIRTGEGTGYARFQLASIDYADPAVATSAQTWTIKYDLQPSK
;
A
#
# COMPACT_ATOMS: atom_id res chain seq x y z
N MET A 1 51.45 26.55 -49.68
CA MET A 1 50.96 27.92 -49.47
C MET A 1 50.03 27.93 -48.26
N ASN A 2 50.45 28.69 -47.24
CA ASN A 2 49.72 29.35 -46.14
C ASN A 2 48.71 28.57 -45.24
N LYS A 3 49.23 28.24 -44.04
CA LYS A 3 48.70 28.30 -42.64
C LYS A 3 47.86 29.58 -42.29
N PRO A 4 47.38 29.84 -41.04
CA PRO A 4 47.26 29.07 -39.76
C PRO A 4 45.85 29.29 -39.08
N SER A 5 45.47 28.88 -37.84
CA SER A 5 45.97 29.18 -36.47
C SER A 5 45.14 28.38 -35.42
N PHE A 6 45.75 27.63 -34.49
CA PHE A 6 46.21 27.98 -33.11
C PHE A 6 45.09 28.25 -32.07
N LEU A 7 44.99 27.43 -31.02
CA LEU A 7 45.59 27.73 -29.71
C LEU A 7 45.59 26.49 -28.77
N ALA A 8 46.64 26.39 -27.98
CA ALA A 8 46.93 25.36 -26.98
C ALA A 8 47.34 26.04 -25.65
N LEU A 9 47.58 25.20 -24.64
CA LEU A 9 48.08 25.45 -23.26
C LEU A 9 46.98 25.73 -22.21
N GLY A 10 47.07 25.21 -20.98
CA GLY A 10 48.16 24.46 -20.35
C GLY A 10 47.81 24.10 -18.91
N ALA A 11 48.50 23.08 -18.38
CA ALA A 11 48.42 22.62 -17.01
C ALA A 11 49.13 23.58 -16.03
N VAL A 12 48.58 23.73 -14.82
CA VAL A 12 49.30 24.20 -13.64
C VAL A 12 48.87 23.37 -12.43
N ALA A 13 49.84 22.67 -11.85
CA ALA A 13 49.77 22.12 -10.50
C ALA A 13 50.34 23.16 -9.52
N CYS A 14 49.71 23.32 -8.36
CA CYS A 14 50.33 23.92 -7.17
C CYS A 14 49.81 23.20 -5.92
N ALA A 15 50.74 22.54 -5.25
CA ALA A 15 50.58 22.02 -3.90
C ALA A 15 50.84 23.15 -2.90
N ALA A 16 50.04 23.20 -1.82
CA ALA A 16 50.38 23.91 -0.61
C ALA A 16 50.40 22.91 0.55
N LEU A 17 51.59 22.75 1.12
CA LEU A 17 51.87 22.06 2.37
C LEU A 17 51.37 22.92 3.55
N LEU A 18 50.64 22.30 4.47
CA LEU A 18 50.62 22.71 5.87
C LEU A 18 50.90 21.48 6.72
N ALA A 19 52.12 21.43 7.25
CA ALA A 19 52.53 20.53 8.29
C ALA A 19 51.96 21.03 9.63
N GLY A 20 51.06 20.26 10.23
CA GLY A 20 50.73 20.32 11.64
C GLY A 20 51.08 18.98 12.27
N CYS A 21 52.17 18.93 13.01
CA CYS A 21 52.59 17.79 13.81
C CYS A 21 51.81 17.83 15.14
N GLY A 22 51.10 16.75 15.48
CA GLY A 22 50.37 16.64 16.75
C GLY A 22 49.81 15.23 16.91
N SER A 23 50.52 14.43 17.70
CA SER A 23 50.29 13.01 17.98
C SER A 23 48.97 12.70 18.69
N GLY A 24 48.40 11.53 18.39
CA GLY A 24 47.43 10.86 19.26
C GLY A 24 46.59 9.86 18.46
N GLY A 25 46.94 8.58 18.55
CA GLY A 25 46.18 7.52 17.90
C GLY A 25 44.77 7.39 18.47
N ASP A 26 43.83 7.06 17.59
CA ASP A 26 42.80 6.06 17.80
C ASP A 26 42.30 5.70 16.40
N ASP A 27 42.38 4.40 16.06
CA ASP A 27 41.85 3.84 14.83
C ASP A 27 40.32 4.02 14.84
N ALA A 28 39.84 5.13 14.28
CA ALA A 28 38.45 5.25 13.90
C ALA A 28 38.20 4.28 12.75
N VAL A 29 37.70 3.09 13.08
CA VAL A 29 37.11 2.17 12.10
C VAL A 29 36.04 2.94 11.35
N ASP A 30 36.30 3.21 10.07
CA ASP A 30 35.30 3.64 9.11
C ASP A 30 34.28 2.50 8.98
N THR A 31 33.16 2.61 9.70
CA THR A 31 32.09 1.62 9.70
C THR A 31 31.12 1.81 8.53
N THR A 32 31.57 2.37 7.40
CA THR A 32 30.73 2.37 6.20
C THR A 32 30.37 0.91 5.86
N PRO A 33 29.08 0.52 5.87
CA PRO A 33 28.68 -0.84 5.55
C PRO A 33 29.18 -1.18 4.14
N VAL A 34 29.98 -2.24 4.03
CA VAL A 34 30.34 -2.78 2.73
C VAL A 34 29.05 -3.27 2.07
N ALA A 35 28.71 -2.70 0.92
CA ALA A 35 27.57 -3.15 0.13
C ALA A 35 27.71 -4.64 -0.19
N THR A 36 26.88 -5.50 0.43
CA THR A 36 26.89 -6.95 0.21
C THR A 36 25.64 -7.40 -0.53
N THR A 37 25.78 -8.46 -1.33
CA THR A 37 24.63 -9.08 -2.01
C THR A 37 23.89 -10.09 -1.13
N GLU A 38 24.17 -10.13 0.18
CA GLU A 38 23.73 -11.17 1.13
C GLU A 38 23.28 -10.53 2.45
N PHE A 39 22.49 -11.26 3.25
CA PHE A 39 22.14 -10.87 4.61
C PHE A 39 23.37 -11.00 5.53
N THR A 40 24.05 -9.89 5.77
CA THR A 40 25.33 -9.87 6.52
C THR A 40 25.24 -9.17 7.87
N GLN A 41 24.13 -8.48 8.12
CA GLN A 41 23.88 -7.79 9.38
C GLN A 41 22.66 -8.38 10.07
N SER A 42 22.61 -8.24 11.39
CA SER A 42 21.43 -8.55 12.18
C SER A 42 21.22 -7.49 13.25
N GLY A 43 20.00 -7.44 13.77
CA GLY A 43 19.63 -6.50 14.80
C GLY A 43 18.33 -6.86 15.50
N GLU A 44 18.07 -6.08 16.54
CA GLU A 44 16.84 -6.12 17.32
C GLU A 44 16.32 -4.69 17.47
N TRP A 45 15.05 -4.49 17.15
CA TRP A 45 14.34 -3.26 17.44
C TRP A 45 13.34 -3.53 18.57
N LYS A 46 13.66 -2.95 19.74
CA LYS A 46 12.82 -3.04 20.94
C LYS A 46 12.19 -1.69 21.25
N PHE A 47 10.87 -1.67 21.42
CA PHE A 47 10.13 -0.44 21.71
C PHE A 47 8.91 -0.71 22.59
N VAL A 48 8.53 0.28 23.40
CA VAL A 48 7.23 0.27 24.08
C VAL A 48 6.18 0.66 23.05
N LEU A 49 5.10 -0.12 22.95
CA LEU A 49 3.99 0.18 22.05
C LEU A 49 3.44 1.58 22.39
N PRO A 50 3.44 2.53 21.45
CA PRO A 50 3.03 3.90 21.77
C PRO A 50 1.50 3.98 21.95
N ALA A 51 1.01 5.16 22.34
CA ALA A 51 -0.43 5.40 22.48
C ALA A 51 -1.20 5.10 21.19
N SER A 52 -2.48 4.73 21.31
CA SER A 52 -3.35 4.43 20.17
C SER A 52 -3.33 5.57 19.14
N GLY A 53 -3.22 5.21 17.86
CA GLY A 53 -3.10 6.15 16.74
C GLY A 53 -1.68 6.66 16.47
N THR A 54 -0.72 6.43 17.38
CA THR A 54 0.68 6.87 17.21
C THR A 54 1.49 5.84 16.44
N SER A 55 2.46 6.31 15.65
CA SER A 55 3.41 5.45 14.92
C SER A 55 4.83 5.64 15.42
N VAL A 56 5.62 4.58 15.35
CA VAL A 56 7.09 4.61 15.46
C VAL A 56 7.68 3.99 14.21
N CYS A 57 8.78 4.56 13.72
CA CYS A 57 9.46 4.12 12.51
C CYS A 57 10.92 3.83 12.80
N TYR A 58 11.47 2.86 12.09
CA TYR A 58 12.84 2.39 12.33
C TYR A 58 13.58 2.22 11.00
N ASP A 59 14.81 2.71 10.99
CA ASP A 59 15.82 2.52 9.94
C ASP A 59 16.69 1.34 10.39
N LEU A 60 16.62 0.23 9.65
CA LEU A 60 17.25 -1.04 9.99
C LEU A 60 18.77 -0.98 9.79
N GLU A 61 19.21 -0.22 8.78
CA GLU A 61 20.60 0.08 8.45
C GLU A 61 21.26 0.94 9.54
N ALA A 62 20.65 2.07 9.88
CA ALA A 62 21.14 2.99 10.91
C ALA A 62 20.91 2.46 12.34
N LYS A 63 20.05 1.45 12.49
CA LYS A 63 19.64 0.86 13.77
C LYS A 63 19.06 1.92 14.70
N ALA A 64 18.22 2.78 14.15
CA ALA A 64 17.71 3.95 14.85
C ALA A 64 16.24 4.24 14.51
N ALA A 65 15.53 4.82 15.48
CA ALA A 65 14.20 5.34 15.24
C ALA A 65 14.26 6.59 14.35
N VAL A 66 13.32 6.70 13.41
CA VAL A 66 13.18 7.85 12.52
C VAL A 66 12.03 8.73 12.99
N ALA A 67 12.34 9.98 13.31
CA ALA A 67 11.36 10.95 13.76
C ALA A 67 10.27 11.19 12.70
N ASP A 68 9.02 11.23 13.15
CA ASP A 68 7.82 11.51 12.37
C ASP A 68 7.61 10.60 11.15
N CYS A 69 8.32 9.47 11.06
CA CYS A 69 8.26 8.56 9.91
C CYS A 69 8.49 9.30 8.58
N SER A 70 9.36 10.30 8.57
CA SER A 70 9.58 11.17 7.42
C SER A 70 10.70 10.66 6.50
N GLY A 71 10.61 11.01 5.21
CA GLY A 71 11.61 10.67 4.21
C GLY A 71 11.64 9.19 3.82
N ALA A 72 12.69 8.81 3.11
CA ALA A 72 12.84 7.46 2.53
C ALA A 72 13.66 6.49 3.40
N LYS A 73 14.18 6.93 4.57
CA LYS A 73 15.18 6.18 5.35
C LYS A 73 14.62 5.13 6.31
N TRP A 74 13.38 5.29 6.76
CA TRP A 74 12.79 4.25 7.60
C TRP A 74 12.37 3.08 6.73
N ASP A 75 12.38 1.87 7.27
CA ASP A 75 12.02 0.64 6.55
C ASP A 75 10.71 0.07 7.06
N LEU A 76 10.58 0.04 8.39
CA LEU A 76 9.46 -0.55 9.10
C LEU A 76 8.80 0.48 10.00
N LYS A 77 7.48 0.60 9.87
CA LYS A 77 6.62 1.43 10.71
C LYS A 77 5.68 0.54 11.50
N VAL A 78 5.54 0.82 12.79
CA VAL A 78 4.55 0.21 13.68
C VAL A 78 3.54 1.27 14.06
N LYS A 79 2.26 1.05 13.73
CA LYS A 79 1.14 1.91 14.13
C LYS A 79 0.33 1.23 15.21
N SER A 80 0.21 1.88 16.36
CA SER A 80 -0.47 1.35 17.54
C SER A 80 -1.98 1.49 17.45
N GLY A 81 -2.69 0.42 17.77
CA GLY A 81 -4.13 0.41 18.10
C GLY A 81 -4.41 0.58 19.60
N GLY A 82 -3.36 0.72 20.43
CA GLY A 82 -3.44 0.84 21.89
C GLY A 82 -3.14 -0.47 22.62
N MET A 83 -3.71 -1.60 22.17
CA MET A 83 -3.41 -2.95 22.69
C MET A 83 -2.87 -3.90 21.62
N THR A 84 -2.92 -3.47 20.36
CA THR A 84 -2.46 -4.21 19.18
C THR A 84 -1.68 -3.26 18.28
N ALA A 85 -1.05 -3.79 17.23
CA ALA A 85 -0.34 -2.97 16.25
C ALA A 85 -0.49 -3.52 14.83
N THR A 86 -0.20 -2.64 13.87
CA THR A 86 -0.08 -2.95 12.44
C THR A 86 1.31 -2.54 11.95
N LEU A 87 1.85 -3.29 10.99
CA LEU A 87 3.19 -3.10 10.45
C LEU A 87 3.12 -2.62 9.00
N TRP A 88 4.02 -1.73 8.61
CA TRP A 88 3.96 -1.02 7.33
C TRP A 88 5.37 -0.83 6.77
N THR A 89 5.49 -0.88 5.45
CA THR A 89 6.74 -0.61 4.73
C THR A 89 6.82 0.86 4.31
N ASN A 90 8.02 1.38 4.10
CA ASN A 90 8.20 2.73 3.53
C ASN A 90 8.01 2.74 2.02
N GLY A 91 6.81 2.39 1.59
CA GLY A 91 6.41 2.40 0.19
C GLY A 91 4.95 2.76 0.01
N GLY A 92 4.62 3.21 -1.19
CA GLY A 92 3.25 3.47 -1.62
C GLY A 92 2.54 4.54 -0.78
N THR A 93 1.44 4.19 -0.11
CA THR A 93 0.68 5.16 0.70
C THR A 93 1.20 5.32 2.13
N SER A 94 2.05 4.40 2.59
CA SER A 94 2.58 4.43 3.96
C SER A 94 3.77 5.38 4.14
N GLY A 95 4.46 5.74 3.07
CA GLY A 95 5.70 6.52 3.11
C GLY A 95 6.16 6.96 1.72
N THR A 96 7.20 7.79 1.69
CA THR A 96 7.76 8.35 0.44
C THR A 96 8.86 7.49 -0.20
N GLY A 97 9.28 6.42 0.48
CA GLY A 97 10.27 5.48 -0.03
C GLY A 97 9.73 4.55 -1.11
N THR A 98 10.53 3.56 -1.43
CA THR A 98 10.27 2.52 -2.44
C THR A 98 10.18 1.12 -1.83
N GLY A 99 10.01 1.05 -0.52
CA GLY A 99 9.86 -0.19 0.23
C GLY A 99 8.66 -1.02 -0.21
N GLY A 100 8.65 -2.28 0.20
CA GLY A 100 7.56 -3.20 -0.09
C GLY A 100 7.80 -4.55 0.56
N ALA A 101 6.73 -5.32 0.73
CA ALA A 101 6.77 -6.63 1.35
C ALA A 101 6.62 -7.74 0.31
N PHE A 102 7.42 -8.78 0.46
CA PHE A 102 7.25 -10.04 -0.24
C PHE A 102 6.51 -11.01 0.69
N GLY A 103 5.19 -11.12 0.47
CA GLY A 103 4.29 -11.86 1.34
C GLY A 103 4.09 -11.20 2.71
N GLY A 104 3.38 -11.93 3.57
CA GLY A 104 3.05 -11.56 4.94
C GLY A 104 3.40 -12.67 5.94
N PRO A 105 3.04 -12.49 7.22
CA PRO A 105 3.38 -13.42 8.29
C PRO A 105 2.78 -14.83 8.15
N PHE A 106 1.83 -15.05 7.24
CA PHE A 106 1.29 -16.39 6.97
C PHE A 106 2.04 -17.14 5.87
N ASP A 107 2.80 -16.43 5.04
CA ASP A 107 3.43 -16.98 3.85
C ASP A 107 4.77 -17.64 4.15
N HIS A 108 5.51 -17.13 5.15
CA HIS A 108 6.85 -17.60 5.48
C HIS A 108 7.05 -17.84 6.97
N THR A 109 7.97 -18.75 7.27
CA THR A 109 8.52 -18.93 8.62
C THR A 109 9.87 -18.25 8.78
N TRP A 110 10.23 -17.91 10.02
CA TRP A 110 11.56 -17.36 10.31
C TRP A 110 12.68 -18.32 9.89
N ALA A 111 12.55 -19.60 10.25
CA ALA A 111 13.52 -20.63 9.90
C ALA A 111 13.71 -20.78 8.38
N GLU A 112 12.62 -20.69 7.61
CA GLU A 112 12.66 -20.70 6.16
C GLU A 112 13.43 -19.50 5.61
N LEU A 113 13.04 -18.27 5.98
CA LEU A 113 13.72 -17.07 5.49
C LEU A 113 15.17 -17.01 5.96
N GLN A 114 15.51 -17.63 7.11
CA GLN A 114 16.90 -17.75 7.58
C GLN A 114 17.80 -18.55 6.64
N ALA A 115 17.25 -19.52 5.91
CA ALA A 115 17.99 -20.29 4.91
C ALA A 115 18.26 -19.49 3.62
N TRP A 116 17.58 -18.36 3.41
CA TRP A 116 17.74 -17.55 2.22
C TRP A 116 19.04 -16.77 2.27
N LYS A 117 19.76 -16.78 1.15
CA LYS A 117 21.06 -16.12 1.02
C LYS A 117 20.94 -14.59 0.89
N ASN A 118 19.89 -14.13 0.22
CA ASN A 118 19.65 -12.73 -0.08
C ASN A 118 18.15 -12.48 -0.32
N GLY A 119 17.73 -11.22 -0.39
CA GLY A 119 16.32 -10.85 -0.60
C GLY A 119 15.81 -10.98 -2.03
N THR A 120 16.64 -11.41 -2.98
CA THR A 120 16.33 -11.46 -4.42
C THR A 120 16.37 -12.87 -5.00
N THR A 121 16.55 -13.89 -4.18
CA THR A 121 16.66 -15.29 -4.61
C THR A 121 15.97 -16.20 -3.62
N ASP A 122 14.89 -16.83 -4.05
CA ASP A 122 14.27 -17.96 -3.38
C ASP A 122 15.14 -19.20 -3.65
N PRO A 123 15.59 -19.93 -2.61
CA PRO A 123 16.38 -21.16 -2.78
C PRO A 123 15.73 -22.24 -3.66
N THR A 124 14.40 -22.22 -3.79
CA THR A 124 13.62 -23.21 -4.53
C THR A 124 13.25 -22.72 -5.93
N SER A 125 12.70 -21.52 -6.04
CA SER A 125 12.16 -20.98 -7.30
C SER A 125 13.12 -20.06 -8.07
N GLY A 126 14.25 -19.67 -7.47
CA GLY A 126 15.27 -18.85 -8.11
C GLY A 126 15.03 -17.35 -7.93
N ALA A 127 15.29 -16.56 -8.97
CA ALA A 127 15.27 -15.10 -8.88
C ALA A 127 13.87 -14.56 -8.53
N ILE A 128 13.83 -13.64 -7.56
CA ILE A 128 12.61 -12.96 -7.12
C ILE A 128 12.52 -11.61 -7.86
N PRO A 129 11.50 -11.40 -8.73
CA PRO A 129 11.35 -10.14 -9.44
C PRO A 129 11.06 -8.97 -8.49
N ALA A 130 11.60 -7.77 -8.76
CA ALA A 130 11.33 -6.60 -7.92
C ALA A 130 9.84 -6.24 -7.79
N THR A 131 9.00 -6.68 -8.74
CA THR A 131 7.56 -6.44 -8.80
C THR A 131 6.75 -7.23 -7.76
N VAL A 132 7.31 -8.29 -7.17
CA VAL A 132 6.60 -9.06 -6.13
C VAL A 132 6.76 -8.48 -4.72
N PHE A 133 7.61 -7.47 -4.56
CA PHE A 133 7.65 -6.63 -3.36
C PHE A 133 6.56 -5.58 -3.44
N LEU A 134 5.43 -5.90 -2.84
CA LEU A 134 4.23 -5.08 -2.87
C LEU A 134 4.40 -3.91 -1.89
N ALA A 135 4.40 -2.69 -2.43
CA ALA A 135 4.31 -1.50 -1.61
C ALA A 135 2.96 -1.46 -0.88
N ASP A 136 2.92 -0.80 0.29
CA ASP A 136 1.67 -0.56 0.98
C ASP A 136 0.72 0.27 0.11
N SER A 137 -0.56 -0.07 0.12
CA SER A 137 -1.57 0.55 -0.74
C SER A 137 -2.70 1.18 0.08
N ALA A 138 -3.48 2.05 -0.56
CA ALA A 138 -4.77 2.43 0.01
C ALA A 138 -5.73 1.24 -0.16
N ALA A 139 -6.31 0.79 0.95
CA ALA A 139 -7.53 0.01 0.93
C ALA A 139 -8.72 0.97 0.93
N SER A 140 -9.59 0.84 -0.05
CA SER A 140 -10.81 1.65 -0.14
C SER A 140 -11.98 0.77 -0.61
N VAL A 141 -13.12 1.39 -0.87
CA VAL A 141 -14.23 0.73 -1.59
C VAL A 141 -13.79 0.16 -2.95
N PHE A 142 -12.70 0.68 -3.53
CA PHE A 142 -12.15 0.24 -4.80
C PHE A 142 -11.16 -0.93 -4.67
N THR A 143 -10.94 -1.44 -3.46
CA THR A 143 -10.08 -2.61 -3.21
C THR A 143 -10.91 -3.89 -3.29
N GLY A 144 -10.50 -4.78 -4.20
CA GLY A 144 -11.18 -6.04 -4.47
C GLY A 144 -10.53 -7.23 -3.80
N LYS A 145 -11.14 -8.40 -3.98
CA LYS A 145 -10.62 -9.69 -3.51
C LYS A 145 -9.88 -10.49 -4.59
N ASN A 146 -9.78 -9.96 -5.81
CA ASN A 146 -9.04 -10.60 -6.89
C ASN A 146 -7.53 -10.40 -6.70
N ASP A 147 -6.72 -11.10 -7.50
CA ASP A 147 -5.27 -11.16 -7.34
C ASP A 147 -4.58 -9.79 -7.50
N ILE A 148 -5.21 -8.86 -8.23
CA ILE A 148 -4.74 -7.47 -8.39
C ILE A 148 -5.31 -6.51 -7.34
N GLN A 149 -6.10 -7.03 -6.40
CA GLN A 149 -6.78 -6.29 -5.33
C GLN A 149 -7.64 -5.12 -5.82
N SER A 150 -8.26 -5.23 -6.99
CA SER A 150 -9.12 -4.20 -7.58
C SER A 150 -10.59 -4.58 -7.53
N ALA A 151 -11.44 -3.68 -7.05
CA ALA A 151 -12.88 -3.82 -7.15
C ALA A 151 -13.44 -3.26 -8.46
N ALA A 152 -12.66 -2.48 -9.22
CA ALA A 152 -13.10 -1.82 -10.46
C ALA A 152 -12.67 -2.58 -11.74
N PHE A 153 -11.67 -3.45 -11.62
CA PHE A 153 -11.11 -4.21 -12.74
C PHE A 153 -11.02 -5.69 -12.43
N GLU A 154 -11.13 -6.50 -13.48
CA GLU A 154 -10.64 -7.89 -13.51
C GLU A 154 -9.39 -7.98 -14.40
N TYR A 155 -8.54 -8.97 -14.14
CA TYR A 155 -7.30 -9.20 -14.87
C TYR A 155 -7.34 -10.51 -15.65
N GLY A 156 -6.87 -10.48 -16.90
CA GLY A 156 -6.68 -11.71 -17.70
C GLY A 156 -7.98 -12.51 -17.88
N VAL A 157 -9.10 -11.82 -18.13
CA VAL A 157 -10.45 -12.41 -18.09
C VAL A 157 -10.61 -13.62 -19.02
N THR A 158 -9.89 -13.68 -20.14
CA THR A 158 -9.97 -14.83 -21.05
C THR A 158 -9.29 -16.09 -20.53
N GLY A 159 -8.44 -15.98 -19.51
CA GLY A 159 -7.62 -17.08 -18.98
C GLY A 159 -6.47 -17.51 -19.89
N ALA A 160 -6.30 -16.87 -21.06
CA ALA A 160 -5.17 -17.14 -21.94
C ALA A 160 -3.87 -16.63 -21.31
N SER A 161 -2.77 -17.38 -21.43
CA SER A 161 -1.46 -16.97 -20.92
C SER A 161 -0.91 -15.69 -21.56
N SER A 162 -1.49 -15.25 -22.69
CA SER A 162 -1.18 -13.99 -23.35
C SER A 162 -2.07 -12.83 -22.90
N ASP A 163 -3.15 -13.09 -22.16
CA ASP A 163 -4.06 -12.07 -21.71
C ASP A 163 -3.63 -11.49 -20.36
N HIS A 164 -2.91 -10.38 -20.46
CA HIS A 164 -2.48 -9.58 -19.33
C HIS A 164 -3.25 -8.26 -19.25
N SER A 165 -4.50 -8.26 -19.72
CA SER A 165 -5.31 -7.05 -19.84
C SER A 165 -6.17 -6.79 -18.59
N LEU A 166 -6.46 -5.52 -18.33
CA LEU A 166 -7.37 -5.07 -17.27
C LEU A 166 -8.72 -4.70 -17.87
N TYR A 167 -9.78 -5.35 -17.39
CA TYR A 167 -11.13 -5.19 -17.91
C TYR A 167 -12.00 -4.50 -16.85
N PRO A 168 -12.60 -3.33 -17.16
CA PRO A 168 -13.55 -2.70 -16.24
C PRO A 168 -14.76 -3.62 -16.02
N ASN A 169 -15.21 -3.74 -14.78
CA ASN A 169 -16.44 -4.44 -14.43
C ASN A 169 -17.66 -3.51 -14.32
N PHE A 170 -17.45 -2.21 -14.59
CA PHE A 170 -18.48 -1.18 -14.60
C PHE A 170 -19.29 -1.08 -13.30
N ARG A 171 -18.74 -1.53 -12.17
CA ARG A 171 -19.38 -1.35 -10.85
C ARG A 171 -19.64 0.12 -10.58
N VAL A 172 -20.82 0.40 -10.03
CA VAL A 172 -21.21 1.72 -9.56
C VAL A 172 -20.76 1.85 -8.11
N PHE A 173 -19.86 2.80 -7.88
CA PHE A 173 -19.40 3.20 -6.56
C PHE A 173 -20.09 4.51 -6.19
N LEU A 174 -20.55 4.60 -4.96
CA LEU A 174 -20.97 5.87 -4.37
C LEU A 174 -19.76 6.51 -3.69
N VAL A 175 -19.54 7.79 -3.92
CA VAL A 175 -18.47 8.60 -3.30
C VAL A 175 -19.12 9.78 -2.59
N THR A 176 -19.18 9.74 -1.26
CA THR A 176 -19.69 10.85 -0.45
C THR A 176 -18.57 11.83 -0.12
N THR A 177 -18.88 13.12 -0.06
CA THR A 177 -17.99 14.15 0.50
C THR A 177 -18.17 14.32 2.01
N ASP A 178 -19.24 13.77 2.60
CA ASP A 178 -19.50 13.76 4.04
C ASP A 178 -19.89 12.35 4.50
N SER A 179 -18.91 11.62 5.02
CA SER A 179 -19.09 10.28 5.55
C SER A 179 -19.62 10.22 6.99
N ALA A 180 -19.81 11.36 7.65
CA ALA A 180 -20.48 11.39 8.96
C ALA A 180 -22.00 11.19 8.82
N GLN A 181 -22.55 11.35 7.62
CA GLN A 181 -23.96 11.18 7.31
C GLN A 181 -24.19 9.94 6.45
N ALA A 182 -25.28 9.22 6.67
CA ALA A 182 -25.69 8.09 5.84
C ALA A 182 -26.27 8.52 4.47
N SER A 183 -26.35 9.84 4.18
CA SER A 183 -27.00 10.36 2.98
C SER A 183 -26.35 9.80 1.73
N ALA A 184 -27.14 9.15 0.88
CA ALA A 184 -26.67 8.59 -0.38
C ALA A 184 -26.95 9.50 -1.58
N VAL A 185 -27.70 10.58 -1.39
CA VAL A 185 -28.04 11.56 -2.42
C VAL A 185 -27.11 12.78 -2.34
N GLY A 186 -26.76 13.19 -1.12
CA GLY A 186 -25.95 14.37 -0.88
C GLY A 186 -26.74 15.69 -0.97
N THR A 187 -26.00 16.79 -0.98
CA THR A 187 -26.50 18.16 -1.17
C THR A 187 -25.53 18.93 -2.08
N ALA A 188 -25.87 20.13 -2.53
CA ALA A 188 -24.96 20.97 -3.33
C ALA A 188 -23.61 21.28 -2.61
N THR A 189 -23.64 21.33 -1.28
CA THR A 189 -22.46 21.58 -0.44
C THR A 189 -21.70 20.31 -0.06
N SER A 190 -22.43 19.20 0.08
CA SER A 190 -21.89 17.88 0.43
C SER A 190 -22.42 16.82 -0.54
N PRO A 191 -21.96 16.84 -1.80
CA PRO A 191 -22.48 15.95 -2.83
C PRO A 191 -22.11 14.49 -2.57
N VAL A 192 -22.93 13.61 -3.14
CA VAL A 192 -22.62 12.19 -3.30
C VAL A 192 -22.61 11.89 -4.79
N TYR A 193 -21.52 11.31 -5.27
CA TYR A 193 -21.38 10.94 -6.67
C TYR A 193 -21.64 9.44 -6.84
N ALA A 194 -22.39 9.05 -7.87
CA ALA A 194 -22.31 7.69 -8.41
C ALA A 194 -21.22 7.69 -9.49
N LEU A 195 -20.28 6.75 -9.43
CA LEU A 195 -19.08 6.69 -10.29
C LEU A 195 -18.88 5.28 -10.84
N GLN A 196 -18.50 5.19 -12.11
CA GLN A 196 -18.04 3.95 -12.75
C GLN A 196 -16.68 4.19 -13.41
N VAL A 197 -15.77 3.24 -13.22
CA VAL A 197 -14.56 3.16 -14.05
C VAL A 197 -14.91 2.38 -15.33
N ILE A 198 -14.60 2.96 -16.49
CA ILE A 198 -15.07 2.47 -17.80
C ILE A 198 -13.93 2.21 -18.78
N GLY A 199 -12.67 2.48 -18.42
CA GLY A 199 -11.51 2.17 -19.25
C GLY A 199 -10.18 2.34 -18.52
N TYR A 200 -9.14 1.67 -19.03
CA TYR A 200 -7.76 1.69 -18.50
C TYR A 200 -6.68 1.87 -19.58
N TYR A 201 -7.05 1.70 -20.85
CA TYR A 201 -6.16 1.81 -21.99
C TYR A 201 -6.59 2.96 -22.89
N GLY A 202 -5.61 3.61 -23.51
CA GLY A 202 -5.85 4.63 -24.53
C GLY A 202 -4.81 5.74 -24.52
N SER A 203 -5.22 6.90 -24.98
CA SER A 203 -4.51 8.17 -24.82
C SER A 203 -5.44 9.15 -24.09
N ALA A 204 -4.86 10.06 -23.30
CA ALA A 204 -5.66 11.06 -22.59
C ALA A 204 -6.54 11.86 -23.58
N GLY A 205 -7.84 11.96 -23.30
CA GLY A 205 -8.81 12.66 -24.15
C GLY A 205 -9.47 11.82 -25.25
N THR A 206 -9.18 10.52 -25.35
CA THR A 206 -9.79 9.59 -26.31
C THR A 206 -10.87 8.72 -25.63
N PRO A 207 -11.91 8.26 -26.35
CA PRO A 207 -12.91 7.35 -25.79
C PRO A 207 -12.29 6.09 -25.15
N PRO A 208 -12.95 5.51 -24.12
CA PRO A 208 -12.44 4.36 -23.41
C PRO A 208 -12.26 3.17 -24.34
N SER A 209 -11.12 2.48 -24.23
CA SER A 209 -10.90 1.19 -24.88
C SER A 209 -10.58 0.11 -23.85
N SER A 210 -11.13 -1.09 -24.06
CA SER A 210 -10.73 -2.33 -23.37
C SER A 210 -9.44 -2.90 -23.95
N THR A 211 -8.99 -2.43 -25.12
CA THR A 211 -7.78 -2.84 -25.82
C THR A 211 -7.06 -1.61 -26.40
N GLY A 212 -5.97 -1.18 -25.76
CA GLY A 212 -5.17 -0.06 -26.25
C GLY A 212 -3.69 -0.26 -25.98
N SER A 213 -2.83 0.33 -26.80
CA SER A 213 -1.37 0.12 -26.72
C SER A 213 -0.74 0.71 -25.45
N THR A 214 -1.40 1.67 -24.80
CA THR A 214 -0.87 2.34 -23.60
C THR A 214 -1.76 2.07 -22.39
N SER A 215 -1.19 1.39 -21.39
CA SER A 215 -1.83 1.13 -20.10
C SER A 215 -1.67 2.30 -19.13
N GLY A 216 -2.59 2.43 -18.16
CA GLY A 216 -2.52 3.47 -17.13
C GLY A 216 -3.24 4.76 -17.51
N ILE A 217 -4.07 4.73 -18.55
CA ILE A 217 -4.96 5.83 -18.93
C ILE A 217 -6.36 5.49 -18.42
N VAL A 218 -6.71 5.99 -17.25
CA VAL A 218 -7.97 5.65 -16.59
C VAL A 218 -9.08 6.54 -17.13
N THR A 219 -10.17 5.95 -17.61
CA THR A 219 -11.39 6.66 -17.97
C THR A 219 -12.50 6.26 -17.02
N PHE A 220 -13.19 7.24 -16.48
CA PHE A 220 -14.31 7.05 -15.55
C PHE A 220 -15.42 8.04 -15.88
N ARG A 221 -16.63 7.69 -15.45
CA ARG A 221 -17.79 8.58 -15.52
C ARG A 221 -18.48 8.65 -14.19
N TYR A 222 -19.16 9.75 -13.94
CA TYR A 222 -19.82 9.99 -12.66
C TYR A 222 -20.98 10.96 -12.80
N VAL A 223 -21.88 10.95 -11.83
CA VAL A 223 -23.02 11.86 -11.73
C VAL A 223 -23.21 12.31 -10.29
N ASP A 224 -23.47 13.59 -10.07
CA ASP A 224 -23.93 14.08 -8.77
C ASP A 224 -25.37 13.59 -8.55
N ARG A 225 -25.56 12.80 -7.49
CA ARG A 225 -26.86 12.20 -7.18
C ARG A 225 -27.88 13.22 -6.69
N ASN A 226 -27.46 14.43 -6.30
CA ASN A 226 -28.34 15.53 -5.94
C ASN A 226 -28.86 16.33 -7.16
N GLY A 227 -28.58 15.88 -8.38
CA GLY A 227 -29.10 16.47 -9.61
C GLY A 227 -27.97 16.98 -10.50
N GLY A 228 -27.54 16.12 -11.43
CA GLY A 228 -26.55 16.45 -12.45
C GLY A 228 -26.67 15.52 -13.65
N ALA A 229 -26.07 15.92 -14.78
CA ALA A 229 -25.87 15.02 -15.91
C ALA A 229 -24.61 14.17 -15.69
N PRO A 230 -24.55 12.94 -16.23
CA PRO A 230 -23.32 12.16 -16.23
C PRO A 230 -22.18 12.92 -16.93
N LEU A 231 -21.04 12.99 -16.25
CA LEU A 231 -19.78 13.52 -16.76
C LEU A 231 -18.81 12.37 -17.00
N THR A 232 -17.89 12.55 -17.94
CA THR A 232 -16.81 11.60 -18.25
C THR A 232 -15.47 12.31 -18.17
N ALA A 233 -14.50 11.66 -17.56
CA ALA A 233 -13.14 12.16 -17.43
C ALA A 233 -12.12 11.05 -17.74
N THR A 234 -10.96 11.47 -18.24
CA THR A 234 -9.81 10.60 -18.52
C THR A 234 -8.55 11.20 -17.90
N VAL A 235 -7.78 10.38 -17.20
CA VAL A 235 -6.53 10.78 -16.53
C VAL A 235 -5.36 9.88 -16.91
N ASP A 236 -4.17 10.47 -17.03
CA ASP A 236 -2.91 9.74 -17.25
C ASP A 236 -2.25 9.40 -15.92
N ALA A 237 -2.49 8.20 -15.42
CA ALA A 237 -2.03 7.72 -14.12
C ALA A 237 -0.73 6.89 -14.22
N ARG A 238 0.10 7.12 -15.24
CA ARG A 238 1.33 6.32 -15.46
C ARG A 238 2.51 6.76 -14.58
N ALA A 239 2.57 8.02 -14.20
CA ALA A 239 3.72 8.64 -13.52
C ALA A 239 3.48 8.94 -12.02
N GLY A 240 2.48 8.31 -11.41
CA GLY A 240 2.12 8.52 -10.01
C GLY A 240 0.64 8.85 -9.83
N TRP A 241 0.31 9.41 -8.66
CA TRP A 241 -1.07 9.77 -8.31
C TRP A 241 -1.56 11.01 -9.07
N VAL A 242 -2.67 10.87 -9.78
CA VAL A 242 -3.45 11.97 -10.35
C VAL A 242 -4.68 12.18 -9.49
N TYR A 243 -4.76 13.37 -8.88
CA TYR A 243 -5.87 13.78 -8.01
C TYR A 243 -6.95 14.45 -8.83
N TYR A 244 -8.23 14.17 -8.55
CA TYR A 244 -9.35 14.67 -9.33
C TYR A 244 -10.46 15.23 -8.44
N ASP A 245 -10.89 16.45 -8.76
CA ASP A 245 -12.03 17.12 -8.15
C ASP A 245 -13.28 16.81 -8.98
N LEU A 246 -14.16 15.98 -8.41
CA LEU A 246 -15.43 15.60 -9.03
C LEU A 246 -16.44 16.76 -9.03
N LYS A 247 -16.28 17.73 -8.14
CA LYS A 247 -17.16 18.90 -8.07
C LYS A 247 -16.89 19.88 -9.20
N THR A 248 -15.62 20.13 -9.49
CA THR A 248 -15.21 21.07 -10.54
C THR A 248 -14.90 20.41 -11.87
N ASN A 249 -14.89 19.07 -11.93
CA ASN A 249 -14.56 18.28 -13.12
C ASN A 249 -13.14 18.58 -13.65
N THR A 250 -12.16 18.68 -12.75
CA THR A 250 -10.77 19.04 -13.08
C THR A 250 -9.74 18.23 -12.30
N VAL A 251 -8.53 18.09 -12.86
CA VAL A 251 -7.36 17.58 -12.13
C VAL A 251 -6.98 18.57 -11.02
N SER A 252 -6.55 18.02 -9.88
CA SER A 252 -6.18 18.74 -8.67
C SER A 252 -4.76 18.32 -8.20
N SER A 253 -4.41 18.62 -6.95
CA SER A 253 -3.16 18.22 -6.31
C SER A 253 -3.43 17.43 -5.03
N ALA A 254 -2.38 16.80 -4.47
CA ALA A 254 -2.48 16.05 -3.22
C ALA A 254 -3.01 16.88 -2.04
N THR A 255 -2.66 18.17 -2.01
CA THR A 255 -3.09 19.14 -0.99
C THR A 255 -4.30 19.97 -1.38
N GLY A 256 -4.82 19.77 -2.60
CA GLY A 256 -5.96 20.49 -3.14
C GLY A 256 -7.29 19.91 -2.69
N THR A 257 -8.38 20.41 -3.28
CA THR A 257 -9.70 19.76 -3.17
C THR A 257 -9.75 18.64 -4.19
N TRP A 258 -10.04 17.43 -3.74
CA TRP A 258 -10.21 16.25 -4.60
C TRP A 258 -11.09 15.24 -3.87
N GLN A 259 -11.77 14.37 -4.62
CA GLN A 259 -12.53 13.26 -4.04
C GLN A 259 -11.92 11.91 -4.37
N ILE A 260 -11.32 11.78 -5.56
CA ILE A 260 -10.76 10.53 -6.05
C ILE A 260 -9.38 10.78 -6.66
N ALA A 261 -8.48 9.82 -6.52
CA ALA A 261 -7.18 9.85 -7.17
C ALA A 261 -6.80 8.48 -7.73
N PHE A 262 -6.02 8.48 -8.82
CA PHE A 262 -5.62 7.29 -9.55
C PHE A 262 -4.10 7.19 -9.66
N ASN A 263 -3.54 6.00 -9.45
CA ASN A 263 -2.16 5.66 -9.81
C ASN A 263 -2.17 4.28 -10.46
N ARG A 264 -1.90 4.22 -11.76
CA ARG A 264 -2.20 3.05 -12.60
C ARG A 264 -3.68 2.67 -12.39
N TYR A 265 -3.97 1.44 -11.97
CA TYR A 265 -5.33 0.97 -11.69
C TYR A 265 -5.73 1.12 -10.21
N ASN A 266 -4.83 1.60 -9.36
CA ASN A 266 -5.12 1.85 -7.95
C ASN A 266 -5.96 3.11 -7.80
N VAL A 267 -6.89 3.09 -6.86
CA VAL A 267 -7.82 4.18 -6.58
C VAL A 267 -7.82 4.48 -5.08
N LYS A 268 -7.77 5.76 -4.74
CA LYS A 268 -7.89 6.25 -3.36
C LYS A 268 -8.87 7.42 -3.27
N LEU A 269 -9.46 7.61 -2.10
CA LEU A 269 -10.38 8.70 -1.78
C LEU A 269 -9.76 9.69 -0.79
N ASN A 270 -10.25 10.93 -0.80
CA ASN A 270 -9.76 11.98 0.10
C ASN A 270 -10.38 11.88 1.50
N GLY A 271 -10.15 10.77 2.18
CA GLY A 271 -10.52 10.59 3.57
C GLY A 271 -9.84 9.38 4.19
N GLY A 272 -9.90 9.29 5.51
CA GLY A 272 -9.17 8.25 6.24
C GLY A 272 -7.66 8.47 6.14
N GLU A 273 -6.90 7.44 5.80
CA GLU A 273 -5.42 7.50 5.77
C GLU A 273 -4.87 8.12 4.46
N SER A 274 -5.71 8.25 3.43
CA SER A 274 -5.31 8.78 2.12
C SER A 274 -5.39 10.31 2.00
N GLY A 275 -6.05 10.98 2.95
CA GLY A 275 -6.28 12.43 2.93
C GLY A 275 -7.01 12.94 4.16
N THR A 276 -7.00 14.25 4.37
CA THR A 276 -7.58 14.90 5.56
C THR A 276 -9.09 15.15 5.45
N GLY A 277 -9.69 14.89 4.29
CA GLY A 277 -11.10 15.09 4.04
C GLY A 277 -12.01 14.04 4.68
N THR A 278 -13.31 14.23 4.49
CA THR A 278 -14.37 13.32 4.96
C THR A 278 -14.87 12.40 3.87
N VAL A 279 -14.14 12.26 2.75
CA VAL A 279 -14.57 11.47 1.60
C VAL A 279 -14.53 9.99 1.93
N ALA A 280 -15.56 9.26 1.49
CA ALA A 280 -15.65 7.82 1.65
C ALA A 280 -16.47 7.19 0.53
N GLY A 281 -16.34 5.88 0.38
CA GLY A 281 -16.92 5.10 -0.69
C GLY A 281 -17.93 4.04 -0.24
N PHE A 282 -18.82 3.62 -1.14
CA PHE A 282 -19.72 2.48 -0.94
C PHE A 282 -19.98 1.76 -2.27
N VAL A 283 -19.98 0.43 -2.30
CA VAL A 283 -20.31 -0.31 -3.54
C VAL A 283 -21.82 -0.29 -3.72
N GLY A 284 -22.29 0.49 -4.69
CA GLY A 284 -23.72 0.67 -4.94
C GLY A 284 -24.31 -0.43 -5.81
N LYS A 285 -23.66 -0.79 -6.92
CA LYS A 285 -24.22 -1.77 -7.86
C LYS A 285 -23.13 -2.49 -8.66
N THR A 286 -23.34 -3.77 -8.91
CA THR A 286 -22.60 -4.52 -9.95
C THR A 286 -23.55 -4.74 -11.12
N PRO A 287 -23.24 -4.22 -12.33
CA PRO A 287 -24.07 -4.48 -13.51
C PRO A 287 -24.26 -5.98 -13.76
N ALA A 288 -25.45 -6.34 -14.23
CA ALA A 288 -25.80 -7.74 -14.48
C ALA A 288 -24.95 -8.34 -15.62
N GLY A 289 -24.74 -9.66 -15.53
CA GLY A 289 -24.11 -10.45 -16.60
C GLY A 289 -22.59 -10.44 -16.63
N PHE A 290 -21.89 -9.67 -15.78
CA PHE A 290 -20.43 -9.76 -15.64
C PHE A 290 -19.98 -10.97 -14.83
N TYR A 291 -20.81 -11.42 -13.89
CA TYR A 291 -20.53 -12.54 -13.00
C TYR A 291 -21.72 -13.50 -12.96
N ASN A 292 -21.43 -14.80 -12.90
CA ASN A 292 -22.42 -15.82 -12.59
C ASN A 292 -22.80 -15.78 -11.10
N ALA A 293 -23.83 -16.55 -10.72
CA ALA A 293 -24.29 -16.61 -9.33
C ALA A 293 -23.23 -17.13 -8.34
N ASP A 294 -22.26 -17.92 -8.82
CA ASP A 294 -21.12 -18.41 -8.04
C ASP A 294 -19.93 -17.41 -7.98
N GLY A 295 -20.06 -16.25 -8.64
CA GLY A 295 -19.02 -15.24 -8.72
C GLY A 295 -17.99 -15.45 -9.83
N THR A 296 -18.11 -16.51 -10.64
CA THR A 296 -17.22 -16.73 -11.79
C THR A 296 -17.46 -15.71 -12.90
N LEU A 297 -16.41 -15.34 -13.62
CA LEU A 297 -16.45 -14.30 -14.65
C LEU A 297 -17.21 -14.79 -15.90
N VAL A 298 -18.05 -13.92 -16.46
CA VAL A 298 -18.69 -14.14 -17.75
C VAL A 298 -17.84 -13.47 -18.84
N VAL A 299 -16.90 -14.22 -19.40
CA VAL A 299 -15.89 -13.72 -20.35
C VAL A 299 -16.50 -12.95 -21.52
N SER A 300 -17.59 -13.44 -22.10
CA SER A 300 -18.27 -12.79 -23.23
C SER A 300 -18.79 -11.40 -22.88
N LYS A 301 -19.21 -11.17 -21.62
CA LYS A 301 -19.67 -9.86 -21.18
C LYS A 301 -18.50 -8.90 -21.09
N PHE A 302 -17.37 -9.26 -20.49
CA PHE A 302 -16.20 -8.38 -20.39
C PHE A 302 -15.60 -7.98 -21.75
N SER A 303 -15.71 -8.84 -22.76
CA SER A 303 -15.24 -8.55 -24.13
C SER A 303 -16.22 -7.73 -24.98
N ALA A 304 -17.43 -7.44 -24.48
CA ALA A 304 -18.44 -6.71 -25.24
C ALA A 304 -18.10 -5.21 -25.36
N THR A 305 -17.99 -4.72 -26.59
CA THR A 305 -17.74 -3.30 -26.89
C THR A 305 -18.92 -2.39 -26.52
N THR A 306 -20.11 -2.97 -26.32
CA THR A 306 -21.33 -2.25 -25.95
C THR A 306 -21.39 -1.87 -24.47
N ASN A 307 -20.55 -2.44 -23.61
CA ASN A 307 -20.65 -2.27 -22.16
C ASN A 307 -20.65 -0.82 -21.69
N VAL A 308 -19.88 0.05 -22.36
CA VAL A 308 -19.87 1.48 -22.04
C VAL A 308 -21.27 2.07 -22.18
N ALA A 309 -22.01 1.74 -23.24
CA ALA A 309 -23.38 2.20 -23.43
C ALA A 309 -24.36 1.44 -22.51
N ASP A 310 -24.28 0.10 -22.48
CA ASP A 310 -25.24 -0.76 -21.79
C ASP A 310 -25.32 -0.48 -20.28
N THR A 311 -24.20 -0.09 -19.67
CA THR A 311 -24.11 0.14 -18.22
C THR A 311 -24.32 1.60 -17.82
N LEU A 312 -24.61 2.50 -18.78
CA LEU A 312 -24.79 3.93 -18.48
C LEU A 312 -25.98 4.18 -17.55
N ALA A 313 -27.07 3.46 -17.77
CA ALA A 313 -28.27 3.57 -16.94
C ALA A 313 -28.03 3.12 -15.49
N ASP A 314 -27.01 2.29 -15.24
CA ASP A 314 -26.69 1.83 -13.88
C ASP A 314 -26.24 2.97 -12.95
N LEU A 315 -25.69 4.07 -13.49
CA LEU A 315 -25.27 5.24 -12.69
C LEU A 315 -26.42 5.92 -11.93
N THR A 316 -27.64 5.82 -12.45
CA THR A 316 -28.83 6.46 -11.89
C THR A 316 -29.94 5.46 -11.57
N ALA A 317 -29.62 4.16 -11.59
CA ALA A 317 -30.59 3.11 -11.34
C ALA A 317 -31.21 3.24 -9.95
N ALA A 318 -32.52 3.01 -9.87
CA ALA A 318 -33.27 3.09 -8.61
C ALA A 318 -32.88 2.00 -7.60
N ASP A 319 -32.28 0.91 -8.07
CA ASP A 319 -31.85 -0.24 -7.27
C ASP A 319 -30.37 -0.19 -6.86
N ILE A 320 -29.71 0.96 -7.02
CA ILE A 320 -28.39 1.19 -6.41
C ILE A 320 -28.52 1.00 -4.89
N ALA A 321 -27.72 0.07 -4.34
CA ALA A 321 -27.61 -0.09 -2.90
C ALA A 321 -27.03 1.17 -2.26
N VAL A 322 -27.53 1.51 -1.08
CA VAL A 322 -27.14 2.71 -0.33
C VAL A 322 -26.75 2.36 1.10
N PRO A 323 -25.83 3.10 1.71
CA PRO A 323 -25.43 2.86 3.09
C PRO A 323 -26.59 3.14 4.05
N ALA A 324 -26.99 2.14 4.84
CA ALA A 324 -28.06 2.27 5.82
C ALA A 324 -27.67 3.12 7.05
N ARG A 325 -26.37 3.37 7.25
CA ARG A 325 -25.80 4.14 8.37
C ARG A 325 -24.47 4.75 7.96
N ALA A 326 -24.03 5.81 8.63
CA ALA A 326 -22.78 6.51 8.31
C ALA A 326 -21.56 5.58 8.36
N SER A 327 -21.50 4.64 9.32
CA SER A 327 -20.38 3.69 9.43
C SER A 327 -20.32 2.64 8.32
N ALA A 328 -21.31 2.58 7.43
CA ALA A 328 -21.25 1.73 6.24
C ALA A 328 -20.42 2.37 5.12
N TRP A 329 -20.12 3.66 5.21
CA TRP A 329 -19.15 4.30 4.33
C TRP A 329 -17.73 3.80 4.62
N SER A 330 -17.05 3.34 3.57
CA SER A 330 -15.65 2.93 3.63
C SER A 330 -14.76 4.13 3.36
N LYS A 331 -14.15 4.66 4.43
CA LYS A 331 -13.00 5.56 4.31
C LYS A 331 -11.80 4.76 3.87
N ASP A 332 -10.83 5.42 3.24
CA ASP A 332 -9.59 4.74 2.93
C ASP A 332 -8.85 4.35 4.21
N SER A 333 -8.41 3.12 4.26
CA SER A 333 -7.41 2.65 5.21
C SER A 333 -6.12 2.37 4.47
N LEU A 334 -5.04 2.15 5.21
CA LEU A 334 -3.85 1.54 4.62
C LEU A 334 -4.08 0.03 4.48
N SER A 335 -3.42 -0.59 3.50
CA SER A 335 -3.33 -2.03 3.28
C SER A 335 -1.88 -2.42 3.03
N SER A 336 -1.47 -3.57 3.56
CA SER A 336 -0.11 -4.09 3.40
C SER A 336 -0.16 -5.60 3.47
N ALA A 337 0.73 -6.29 2.74
CA ALA A 337 0.92 -7.73 2.90
C ALA A 337 1.34 -8.08 4.34
N LEU A 338 1.92 -7.13 5.07
CA LEU A 338 2.26 -7.29 6.49
C LEU A 338 1.03 -7.28 7.42
N ASN A 339 -0.17 -6.93 6.94
CA ASN A 339 -1.40 -6.87 7.75
C ASN A 339 -2.50 -7.77 7.14
N PRO A 340 -2.29 -9.08 7.05
CA PRO A 340 -3.30 -9.99 6.50
C PRO A 340 -4.55 -10.04 7.39
N ALA A 341 -5.67 -10.49 6.80
CA ALA A 341 -6.85 -10.81 7.59
C ALA A 341 -6.53 -11.89 8.62
N TYR A 342 -7.05 -11.74 9.84
CA TYR A 342 -6.87 -12.74 10.87
C TYR A 342 -7.58 -14.05 10.51
N THR A 343 -7.10 -15.15 11.07
CA THR A 343 -7.74 -16.47 11.00
C THR A 343 -8.21 -16.92 12.39
N GLY A 344 -9.06 -17.95 12.44
CA GLY A 344 -9.65 -18.47 13.68
C GLY A 344 -11.08 -17.99 13.93
N THR A 345 -11.70 -18.52 14.97
CA THR A 345 -13.13 -18.36 15.24
C THR A 345 -13.35 -17.98 16.69
N TYR A 346 -14.02 -16.85 16.93
CA TYR A 346 -14.43 -16.44 18.27
C TYR A 346 -15.33 -17.51 18.93
N PRO A 347 -15.16 -17.82 20.22
CA PRO A 347 -14.29 -17.16 21.21
C PRO A 347 -12.86 -17.70 21.31
N ALA A 348 -12.43 -18.61 20.44
CA ALA A 348 -11.06 -19.10 20.44
C ALA A 348 -10.06 -18.00 20.02
N ALA A 349 -8.77 -18.28 20.24
CA ALA A 349 -7.71 -17.36 19.85
C ALA A 349 -7.78 -17.02 18.35
N LEU A 350 -7.65 -15.73 18.03
CA LEU A 350 -7.62 -15.22 16.67
C LEU A 350 -6.17 -14.96 16.27
N ASP A 351 -5.73 -15.55 15.16
CA ASP A 351 -4.35 -15.45 14.67
C ASP A 351 -4.24 -14.30 13.66
N TYR A 352 -3.49 -13.26 14.01
CA TYR A 352 -3.21 -12.10 13.15
C TYR A 352 -1.88 -12.25 12.39
N GLY A 353 -1.28 -13.45 12.41
CA GLY A 353 0.01 -13.73 11.79
C GLY A 353 1.15 -13.39 12.73
N TRP A 354 1.35 -12.11 13.04
CA TRP A 354 2.44 -11.68 13.96
C TRP A 354 2.19 -12.05 15.42
N TYR A 355 0.91 -12.08 15.81
CA TYR A 355 0.49 -12.40 17.17
C TYR A 355 -0.86 -13.10 17.14
N LYS A 356 -1.16 -13.85 18.20
CA LYS A 356 -2.51 -14.33 18.49
C LYS A 356 -3.14 -13.44 19.54
N TYR A 357 -4.40 -13.09 19.31
CA TYR A 357 -5.27 -12.46 20.30
C TYR A 357 -6.10 -13.51 21.02
N TYR A 358 -6.18 -13.42 22.34
CA TYR A 358 -6.86 -14.37 23.20
C TYR A 358 -8.12 -13.73 23.81
N PRO A 359 -9.32 -13.95 23.24
CA PRO A 359 -10.56 -13.37 23.78
C PRO A 359 -10.94 -13.90 25.17
N THR A 360 -10.38 -15.06 25.54
CA THR A 360 -10.53 -15.74 26.84
C THR A 360 -9.15 -16.07 27.40
N ALA A 361 -9.03 -16.17 28.73
CA ALA A 361 -7.77 -16.57 29.36
C ALA A 361 -7.36 -18.00 28.94
N ASP A 362 -6.06 -18.23 28.85
CA ASP A 362 -5.44 -19.53 28.61
C ASP A 362 -4.33 -19.75 29.65
N THR A 363 -4.65 -20.52 30.69
CA THR A 363 -3.72 -20.81 31.78
C THR A 363 -2.57 -21.71 31.37
N THR A 364 -2.70 -22.47 30.28
CA THR A 364 -1.62 -23.33 29.77
C THR A 364 -0.52 -22.51 29.10
N LEU A 365 -0.89 -21.38 28.50
CA LEU A 365 0.02 -20.46 27.85
C LEU A 365 0.42 -19.25 28.73
N GLY A 366 -0.15 -19.17 29.94
CA GLY A 366 0.04 -18.07 30.87
C GLY A 366 -0.54 -16.73 30.37
N VAL A 367 -1.60 -16.79 29.57
CA VAL A 367 -2.22 -15.63 28.92
C VAL A 367 -3.52 -15.29 29.64
N VAL A 368 -3.69 -14.04 30.05
CA VAL A 368 -4.99 -13.58 30.60
C VAL A 368 -5.92 -13.11 29.48
N GLN A 369 -7.19 -12.91 29.81
CA GLN A 369 -8.19 -12.45 28.86
C GLN A 369 -7.74 -11.16 28.16
N HIS A 370 -7.95 -11.08 26.84
CA HIS A 370 -7.64 -9.96 25.97
C HIS A 370 -6.16 -9.66 25.74
N GLN A 371 -5.25 -10.50 26.22
CA GLN A 371 -3.85 -10.40 25.84
C GLN A 371 -3.60 -10.90 24.42
N ILE A 372 -2.56 -10.35 23.81
CA ILE A 372 -1.91 -10.86 22.62
C ILE A 372 -0.58 -11.53 22.97
N LYS A 373 -0.19 -12.56 22.22
CA LYS A 373 1.10 -13.25 22.32
C LYS A 373 1.77 -13.29 20.94
N ALA A 374 3.04 -12.93 20.86
CA ALA A 374 3.83 -12.98 19.63
C ALA A 374 3.90 -14.40 19.05
N GLN A 375 4.03 -14.48 17.74
CA GLN A 375 4.19 -15.71 16.96
C GLN A 375 5.58 -15.69 16.30
N PRO A 376 6.65 -15.99 17.06
CA PRO A 376 8.02 -15.79 16.60
C PRO A 376 8.37 -16.67 15.39
N ASP A 377 7.68 -17.78 15.16
CA ASP A 377 7.95 -18.62 14.00
C ASP A 377 7.53 -17.95 12.67
N ARG A 378 6.74 -16.88 12.68
CA ARG A 378 6.27 -16.16 11.49
C ARG A 378 7.24 -15.05 11.09
N ALA A 379 7.45 -14.91 9.78
CA ALA A 379 8.35 -13.90 9.26
C ALA A 379 7.86 -13.32 7.93
N ALA A 380 8.45 -12.19 7.55
CA ALA A 380 8.30 -11.63 6.21
C ALA A 380 9.64 -11.09 5.71
N LEU A 381 9.73 -10.95 4.38
CA LEU A 381 10.84 -10.33 3.68
C LEU A 381 10.38 -8.97 3.14
N ILE A 382 11.18 -7.93 3.35
CA ILE A 382 10.90 -6.57 2.85
C ILE A 382 12.06 -6.04 2.01
N ARG A 383 11.73 -5.18 1.06
CA ARG A 383 12.65 -4.21 0.47
C ARG A 383 12.63 -2.96 1.34
N THR A 384 13.83 -2.44 1.64
CA THR A 384 14.07 -1.23 2.44
C THR A 384 13.46 0.02 1.82
N GLY A 385 13.30 1.08 2.61
CA GLY A 385 12.71 2.35 2.17
C GLY A 385 13.48 3.00 1.02
N GLU A 386 14.81 2.91 1.03
CA GLU A 386 15.67 3.39 -0.05
C GLU A 386 15.59 2.55 -1.32
N GLY A 387 15.14 1.29 -1.23
CA GLY A 387 14.84 0.44 -2.36
C GLY A 387 15.97 -0.45 -2.86
N THR A 388 17.16 -0.36 -2.26
CA THR A 388 18.34 -1.13 -2.71
C THR A 388 18.77 -2.21 -1.73
N GLY A 389 18.34 -2.12 -0.45
CA GLY A 389 18.54 -3.14 0.59
C GLY A 389 17.30 -4.02 0.82
N TYR A 390 17.49 -5.11 1.55
CA TYR A 390 16.43 -6.06 1.91
C TYR A 390 16.58 -6.53 3.35
N ALA A 391 15.46 -6.77 4.03
CA ALA A 391 15.48 -7.32 5.39
C ALA A 391 14.45 -8.43 5.55
N ARG A 392 14.83 -9.51 6.21
CA ARG A 392 13.88 -10.49 6.77
C ARG A 392 13.67 -10.18 8.24
N PHE A 393 12.44 -10.27 8.74
CA PHE A 393 12.15 -9.98 10.14
C PHE A 393 11.03 -10.84 10.72
N GLN A 394 11.01 -10.92 12.06
CA GLN A 394 9.96 -11.56 12.86
C GLN A 394 9.58 -10.70 14.06
N LEU A 395 8.35 -10.85 14.56
CA LEU A 395 7.96 -10.37 15.88
C LEU A 395 8.36 -11.42 16.93
N ALA A 396 9.47 -11.19 17.63
CA ALA A 396 10.06 -12.17 18.54
C ALA A 396 9.34 -12.25 19.89
N SER A 397 8.94 -11.10 20.47
CA SER A 397 8.22 -11.07 21.75
C SER A 397 7.29 -9.87 21.87
N ILE A 398 6.27 -10.04 22.72
CA ILE A 398 5.44 -8.98 23.29
C ILE A 398 5.44 -9.21 24.80
N ASP A 399 6.12 -8.33 25.54
CA ASP A 399 6.31 -8.43 26.98
C ASP A 399 5.45 -7.38 27.70
N TYR A 400 4.61 -7.81 28.62
CA TYR A 400 3.74 -6.94 29.40
C TYR A 400 4.45 -6.46 30.67
N ALA A 401 4.34 -5.17 30.98
CA ALA A 401 4.86 -4.61 32.22
C ALA A 401 4.23 -5.26 33.45
N ASP A 402 2.94 -5.60 33.36
CA ASP A 402 2.26 -6.50 34.29
C ASP A 402 1.59 -7.64 33.50
N PRO A 403 2.15 -8.88 33.53
CA PRO A 403 1.60 -10.03 32.82
C PRO A 403 0.19 -10.43 33.24
N ALA A 404 -0.31 -9.98 34.40
CA ALA A 404 -1.67 -10.25 34.84
C ALA A 404 -2.70 -9.24 34.26
N VAL A 405 -2.25 -8.17 33.60
CA VAL A 405 -3.09 -7.07 33.14
C VAL A 405 -2.90 -6.85 31.63
N ALA A 406 -3.93 -7.18 30.84
CA ALA A 406 -3.90 -7.08 29.38
C ALA A 406 -3.71 -5.64 28.84
N THR A 407 -4.03 -4.64 29.66
CA THR A 407 -3.89 -3.22 29.32
C THR A 407 -2.58 -2.62 29.82
N SER A 408 -1.70 -3.40 30.46
CA SER A 408 -0.40 -2.90 30.90
C SER A 408 0.49 -2.58 29.69
N ALA A 409 1.48 -1.71 29.90
CA ALA A 409 2.38 -1.30 28.83
C ALA A 409 3.06 -2.52 28.20
N GLN A 410 3.06 -2.57 26.87
CA GLN A 410 3.64 -3.67 26.11
C GLN A 410 5.00 -3.24 25.53
N THR A 411 6.02 -4.07 25.69
CA THR A 411 7.30 -3.93 25.00
C THR A 411 7.37 -4.96 23.88
N TRP A 412 7.51 -4.48 22.65
CA TRP A 412 7.57 -5.31 21.46
C TRP A 412 9.02 -5.44 21.02
N THR A 413 9.40 -6.64 20.57
CA THR A 413 10.75 -6.95 20.12
C THR A 413 10.70 -7.52 18.71
N ILE A 414 11.21 -6.78 17.73
CA ILE A 414 11.36 -7.23 16.35
C ILE A 414 12.82 -7.63 16.13
N LYS A 415 13.04 -8.83 15.58
CA LYS A 415 14.38 -9.29 15.18
C LYS A 415 14.47 -9.32 13.67
N TYR A 416 15.64 -8.98 13.13
CA TYR A 416 15.85 -8.92 11.70
C TYR A 416 17.27 -9.31 11.29
N ASP A 417 17.37 -9.81 10.07
CA ASP A 417 18.62 -9.90 9.32
C ASP A 417 18.53 -8.99 8.09
N LEU A 418 19.59 -8.25 7.84
CA LEU A 418 19.66 -7.17 6.87
C LEU A 418 20.72 -7.47 5.81
N GLN A 419 20.29 -7.37 4.56
CA GLN A 419 21.13 -7.19 3.38
C GLN A 419 21.18 -5.67 3.13
N PRO A 420 22.29 -5.01 3.46
CA PRO A 420 22.36 -3.55 3.40
C PRO A 420 22.15 -3.01 1.99
N SER A 421 21.57 -1.81 1.94
CA SER A 421 21.50 -1.00 0.72
C SER A 421 22.88 -0.83 0.04
N LYS A 422 22.89 -0.84 -1.29
CA LYS A 422 24.09 -0.67 -2.13
C LYS A 422 24.47 0.78 -2.35
#